data_AF-A0A414SF09-F1
#
_entry.id   AF-A0A414SF09-F1
#
_cell.length_a   1.000
_cell.length_b   1.000
_cell.length_c   1.000
_cell.angle_alpha   90.00
_cell.angle_beta   90.00
_cell.angle_gamma   90.00
#
_symmetry.space_group_name_H-M   'P 1'
#
loop_
_entity.id
_entity.type
_entity.pdbx_description
1 polymer ?
#
loop_
_entity_poly.entity_id
_entity_poly.type
_entity_poly.pdbx_seq_one_letter_code
_entity_poly.pdbx_strand_id
1 'polypeptide(L)' 'MKIRVKHEFYDKENDLKLRTVGEIMTVSKKRAEYLVYMKVAEVIDSKGGDPESPIEAQG' A
#
# COMPACT_ATOMS: atom_id res chain seq x y z
N MET A 1 -2.74 4.51 -10.06
CA MET A 1 -1.68 3.53 -9.72
C MET A 1 -2.35 2.33 -9.08
N LYS A 2 -1.96 1.11 -9.46
CA LYS A 2 -2.42 -0.09 -8.74
C LYS A 2 -1.48 -0.39 -7.59
N ILE A 3 -2.05 -0.67 -6.44
CA ILE A 3 -1.34 -1.11 -5.24
C ILE A 3 -1.88 -2.46 -4.78
N ARG A 4 -1.06 -3.19 -4.03
CA ARG A 4 -1.43 -4.38 -3.28
C ARG A 4 -1.20 -4.13 -1.79
N VAL A 5 -2.16 -4.48 -0.97
CA VAL A 5 -2.07 -4.32 0.49
C VAL A 5 -1.16 -5.40 1.07
N LYS A 6 -0.21 -4.99 1.93
CA LYS A 6 0.75 -5.87 2.62
C LYS A 6 0.39 -6.11 4.09
N HIS A 7 -0.25 -5.15 4.73
CA HIS A 7 -0.73 -5.26 6.11
C HIS A 7 -2.16 -4.78 6.20
N GLU A 8 -2.95 -5.39 7.08
CA GLU A 8 -4.32 -4.95 7.29
C GLU A 8 -4.33 -3.56 7.92
N PHE A 9 -5.20 -2.68 7.43
CA PHE A 9 -5.38 -1.36 8.00
C PHE A 9 -6.80 -0.86 7.82
N TYR A 10 -7.22 0.05 8.71
CA TYR A 10 -8.46 0.79 8.55
C TYR A 10 -8.21 2.02 7.70
N ASP A 11 -8.86 2.06 6.54
CA ASP A 11 -8.75 3.12 5.56
C ASP A 11 -9.55 4.35 6.01
N LYS A 12 -8.88 5.28 6.70
CA LYS A 12 -9.51 6.52 7.18
C LYS A 12 -10.12 7.37 6.06
N GLU A 13 -9.61 7.28 4.83
CA GLU A 13 -10.16 8.00 3.68
C GLU A 13 -11.39 7.33 3.08
N ASN A 14 -11.71 6.10 3.52
CA ASN A 14 -12.82 5.31 3.01
C ASN A 14 -13.63 4.73 4.18
N ASP A 15 -14.14 5.61 5.04
CA ASP A 15 -15.06 5.29 6.15
C ASP A 15 -14.54 4.20 7.11
N LEU A 16 -13.23 4.19 7.39
CA LEU A 16 -12.59 3.15 8.20
C LEU A 16 -12.82 1.75 7.65
N LYS A 17 -12.92 1.60 6.33
CA LYS A 17 -13.01 0.27 5.70
C LYS A 17 -11.75 -0.53 6.02
N LEU A 18 -11.94 -1.74 6.53
CA LEU A 18 -10.86 -2.70 6.70
C LEU A 18 -10.34 -3.12 5.31
N ARG A 19 -9.06 -2.90 5.08
CA ARG A 19 -8.32 -3.42 3.91
C ARG A 19 -7.53 -4.62 4.34
N THR A 20 -7.63 -5.70 3.58
CA THR A 20 -6.99 -6.98 3.93
C THR A 20 -5.75 -7.21 3.09
N VAL A 21 -4.83 -8.03 3.61
CA VAL A 21 -3.59 -8.39 2.91
C VAL A 21 -3.92 -9.05 1.57
N GLY A 22 -3.24 -8.62 0.52
CA GLY A 22 -3.44 -9.12 -0.84
C GLY A 22 -4.54 -8.39 -1.61
N GLU A 23 -5.34 -7.52 -0.99
CA GLU A 23 -6.31 -6.69 -1.70
C GLU A 23 -5.61 -5.79 -2.72
N ILE A 24 -6.11 -5.78 -3.95
CA ILE A 24 -5.60 -4.93 -5.03
C ILE A 24 -6.57 -3.79 -5.26
N MET A 25 -6.06 -2.56 -5.27
CA MET A 25 -6.88 -1.38 -5.51
C MET A 25 -6.18 -0.37 -6.40
N THR A 26 -6.99 0.39 -7.14
CA THR A 26 -6.50 1.51 -7.95
C THR A 26 -6.70 2.79 -7.17
N VAL A 27 -5.60 3.50 -6.91
CA VAL A 27 -5.58 4.75 -6.13
C VAL A 27 -4.82 5.85 -6.88
N SER A 28 -4.94 7.09 -6.43
CA SER A 28 -4.14 8.21 -6.93
C SER A 28 -2.65 8.01 -6.59
N LYS A 29 -1.76 8.69 -7.33
CA LYS A 29 -0.30 8.60 -7.08
C LYS A 29 0.07 9.01 -5.65
N LYS A 30 -0.44 10.15 -5.19
CA LYS A 30 -0.23 10.65 -3.82
C LYS A 30 -0.69 9.64 -2.76
N ARG A 31 -1.81 8.96 -3.00
CA ARG A 31 -2.33 7.94 -2.08
C ARG A 31 -1.47 6.68 -2.09
N ALA A 32 -1.01 6.23 -3.26
CA ALA A 32 -0.08 5.11 -3.36
C ALA A 32 1.24 5.41 -2.61
N GLU A 33 1.84 6.58 -2.84
CA GLU A 33 3.05 7.02 -2.15
C GLU A 33 2.87 7.06 -0.62
N TYR A 34 1.73 7.58 -0.16
CA TYR A 34 1.40 7.58 1.27
C TYR A 34 1.28 6.16 1.85
N LEU A 35 0.54 5.26 1.19
CA LEU A 35 0.35 3.90 1.67
C LEU A 35 1.64 3.07 1.63
N VAL A 36 2.51 3.31 0.65
CA VAL A 36 3.86 2.74 0.59
C VAL A 36 4.76 3.30 1.69
N TYR A 37 4.73 4.62 1.93
CA TYR A 37 5.47 5.26 3.01
C TYR A 37 5.07 4.72 4.38
N MET A 38 3.77 4.49 4.59
CA MET A 38 3.21 3.84 5.78
C MET A 38 3.50 2.33 5.84
N LYS A 39 4.17 1.77 4.82
CA LYS A 39 4.50 0.35 4.65
C LYS A 39 3.30 -0.62 4.63
N VAL A 40 2.07 -0.12 4.46
CA VAL A 40 0.86 -0.95 4.45
C VAL A 40 0.50 -1.49 3.06
N ALA A 41 1.13 -0.97 2.00
CA ALA A 41 0.91 -1.42 0.62
C ALA A 41 2.18 -1.33 -0.23
N GLU A 42 2.17 -1.99 -1.38
CA GLU A 42 3.18 -1.91 -2.44
C GLU A 42 2.53 -1.51 -3.77
N VAL A 43 3.26 -0.79 -4.62
CA VAL A 43 2.81 -0.49 -5.99
C VAL A 43 3.05 -1.71 -6.87
N ILE A 44 2.02 -2.16 -7.59
CA ILE A 44 2.10 -3.29 -8.53
C ILE A 44 1.97 -2.85 -10.00
N ASP A 45 1.68 -1.57 -10.24
CA ASP A 45 1.66 -0.97 -11.58
C ASP A 45 3.03 -0.35 -11.88
N SER A 46 4.03 -1.21 -12.05
CA SER A 46 5.42 -0.82 -12.27
C SER A 46 5.81 -1.01 -13.74
N LYS A 47 5.41 -0.07 -14.60
CA LYS A 47 6.27 0.27 -15.74
C LYS A 47 7.43 1.12 -15.23
N GLY A 48 8.39 0.47 -14.56
CA GLY A 48 9.69 1.04 -14.21
C GLY A 48 9.99 1.18 -12.71
N GLY A 49 10.92 0.35 -12.24
CA GLY A 49 11.82 0.64 -11.12
C GLY A 49 11.37 0.16 -9.74
N ASP A 50 12.01 -0.92 -9.26
CA ASP A 50 12.03 -1.37 -7.86
C ASP A 50 12.19 -0.22 -6.87
N PRO A 51 11.29 -0.06 -5.88
CA PRO A 51 11.62 0.56 -4.62
C PRO A 51 11.93 -0.55 -3.61
N GLU A 52 13.19 -0.60 -3.17
CA GLU A 52 13.67 -1.44 -2.06
C GLU A 52 12.66 -1.44 -0.91
N SER A 53 12.14 -2.62 -0.59
CA SER A 53 11.24 -2.82 0.54
C SER A 53 11.98 -2.45 1.83
N PRO A 54 11.44 -1.56 2.69
CA PRO A 54 12.02 -1.38 4.02
C PRO A 54 11.71 -2.64 4.85
N ILE A 55 12.79 -3.24 5.34
CA ILE A 55 12.84 -4.46 6.15
C ILE A 55 11.84 -4.40 7.31
N GLU A 56 11.22 -5.54 7.55
CA GLU A 56 10.26 -5.83 8.62
C GLU A 56 10.81 -5.37 9.98
N ALA A 57 10.05 -4.58 10.72
CA ALA A 57 10.35 -4.30 12.12
C ALA A 57 9.83 -5.47 12.96
N GLN A 58 10.76 -6.30 13.46
CA GLN A 58 10.49 -7.25 14.54
C GLN A 58 10.36 -6.48 15.87
N GLY A 59 9.30 -6.76 16.61
CA GLY A 59 9.05 -6.29 17.98
C GLY A 59 8.17 -7.28 18.71
#